data_AF-A0A348UMY8-F1
#
_entry.id   AF-A0A348UMY8-F1
#
_cell.length_a   1.000
_cell.length_b   1.000
_cell.length_c   1.000
_cell.angle_alpha   90.00
_cell.angle_beta   90.00
_cell.angle_gamma   90.00
#
_symmetry.space_group_name_H-M   'P 1'
#
loop_
_entity.id
_entity.type
_entity.pdbx_description
1 polymer ?
#
loop_
_entity_poly.entity_id
_entity_poly.type
_entity_poly.pdbx_seq_one_letter_code
_entity_poly.pdbx_strand_id
1 'polypeptide(L)' 'STASEHVDAWLDGARERPVTAPERAPVIGLPREYFAGLRNGGEALDAARRTLEAAGCTFRDVSLPHSAMA' A
#
# COMPACT_ATOMS: atom_id res chain seq x y z
N SER A 1 7.22 23.56 -18.41
CA SER A 1 6.93 22.53 -17.40
C SER A 1 8.00 22.55 -16.34
N THR A 2 7.68 23.01 -15.13
CA THR A 2 8.56 22.97 -13.96
C THR A 2 8.21 21.75 -13.12
N ALA A 3 8.72 20.57 -13.51
CA ALA A 3 8.82 19.47 -12.56
C ALA A 3 9.99 19.82 -11.63
N SER A 4 9.69 20.35 -10.45
CA SER A 4 10.71 20.51 -9.41
C SER A 4 10.92 19.14 -8.79
N GLU A 5 12.15 18.64 -8.82
CA GLU A 5 12.55 17.43 -8.11
C GLU A 5 12.35 17.68 -6.62
N HIS A 6 11.22 17.22 -6.08
CA HIS A 6 10.91 17.36 -4.67
C HIS A 6 11.62 16.23 -3.92
N VAL A 7 12.74 16.56 -3.27
CA VAL A 7 13.45 15.63 -2.40
C VAL A 7 12.87 15.78 -1.01
N ASP A 8 12.12 14.78 -0.57
CA ASP A 8 11.57 14.71 0.77
C ASP A 8 12.69 14.45 1.80
N ALA A 9 13.10 15.48 2.54
CA ALA A 9 14.18 15.38 3.54
C ALA A 9 13.94 14.31 4.62
N TRP A 10 12.67 13.95 4.89
CA TRP A 10 12.35 12.88 5.82
C TRP A 10 12.71 11.49 5.28
N LEU A 11 12.71 11.29 3.95
CA LEU A 11 13.15 10.04 3.33
C LEU A 11 14.66 9.86 3.50
N ASP A 12 15.43 10.94 3.49
CA ASP A 12 16.88 10.88 3.70
C ASP A 12 17.21 10.41 5.13
N GLY A 13 16.49 10.92 6.14
CA GLY A 13 16.60 10.44 7.52
C GLY A 13 16.16 8.98 7.73
N ALA A 14 15.28 8.45 6.88
CA ALA A 14 14.91 7.03 6.88
C ALA A 14 16.03 6.12 6.34
N ARG A 15 16.97 6.66 5.53
CA ARG A 15 18.16 5.91 5.07
C ARG A 15 19.17 5.71 6.19
N GLU A 16 19.29 6.69 7.09
CA GLU A 16 20.20 6.63 8.24
C GLU A 16 19.70 5.69 9.35
N ARG A 17 18.39 5.45 9.41
CA ARG A 17 17.75 4.50 10.33
C ARG A 17 16.85 3.54 9.55
N PRO A 18 17.43 2.48 8.94
CA PRO A 18 16.65 1.54 8.15
C PRO A 18 15.56 0.92 9.03
N VAL A 19 14.32 1.00 8.55
CA VAL A 19 13.21 0.28 9.16
C VAL A 19 13.54 -1.20 9.07
N THR A 20 13.69 -1.84 10.23
CA THR A 20 13.96 -3.27 10.28
C THR A 20 12.78 -4.00 9.65
N ALA A 21 13.07 -4.90 8.71
CA ALA A 21 12.03 -5.74 8.15
C ALA A 21 11.35 -6.52 9.28
N PRO A 22 10.02 -6.64 9.27
CA PRO A 22 9.32 -7.40 10.28
C PRO A 22 9.78 -8.87 10.25
N GLU A 23 9.93 -9.49 11.44
CA GLU A 23 10.36 -10.89 11.56
C GLU A 23 9.39 -11.89 10.89
N ARG A 24 8.16 -11.45 10.65
CA ARG A 24 7.13 -12.22 9.95
C ARG A 24 6.60 -11.39 8.80
N ALA A 25 6.27 -12.06 7.70
CA ALA A 25 5.63 -11.40 6.59
C ALA A 25 4.30 -10.75 7.06
N PRO A 26 4.03 -9.50 6.66
CA PRO A 26 2.90 -8.73 7.15
C PRO A 26 1.56 -9.27 6.65
N VAL A 27 0.52 -9.01 7.44
CA VAL A 27 -0.87 -9.15 7.01
C VAL A 27 -1.36 -7.77 6.56
N ILE A 28 -1.75 -7.66 5.29
CA ILE A 28 -2.16 -6.42 4.65
C ILE A 28 -3.68 -6.38 4.56
N GLY A 29 -4.30 -5.32 5.12
CA GLY A 29 -5.73 -5.07 5.01
C GLY A 29 -6.09 -4.41 3.68
N LEU A 30 -7.00 -5.00 2.90
CA LEU A 30 -7.55 -4.42 1.67
C LEU A 30 -8.95 -3.84 1.91
N PRO A 31 -9.12 -2.51 1.91
CA PRO A 31 -10.42 -1.88 2.02
C PRO A 31 -11.25 -2.02 0.75
N ARG A 32 -12.11 -3.03 0.70
CA ARG A 32 -12.96 -3.36 -0.47
C ARG A 32 -13.72 -2.15 -1.03
N GLU A 33 -14.21 -1.30 -0.13
CA GLU A 33 -15.06 -0.14 -0.44
C GLU A 33 -14.34 0.90 -1.29
N TYR A 34 -13.02 1.05 -1.12
CA TYR A 34 -12.21 2.03 -1.85
C TYR A 34 -11.88 1.57 -3.26
N PHE A 35 -11.90 0.25 -3.51
CA PHE A 35 -11.52 -0.31 -4.80
C PHE A 35 -12.70 -0.67 -5.69
N ALA A 36 -13.92 -0.73 -5.14
CA ALA A 36 -15.13 -1.09 -5.89
C ALA A 36 -15.45 -0.17 -7.08
N GLY A 37 -15.01 1.09 -7.06
CA GLY A 37 -15.26 2.09 -8.11
C GLY A 37 -14.14 2.30 -9.12
N LEU A 38 -12.98 1.65 -8.96
CA LEU A 38 -11.81 1.89 -9.81
C LEU A 38 -11.92 1.10 -11.13
N ARG A 39 -12.32 1.78 -12.22
CA ARG A 39 -12.44 1.19 -13.57
C ARG A 39 -11.19 0.44 -14.05
N ASN A 40 -10.00 0.92 -13.68
CA ASN A 40 -8.71 0.34 -14.09
C ASN A 40 -7.88 -0.15 -12.89
N GLY A 41 -8.41 -0.06 -11.67
CA GLY A 41 -7.63 -0.35 -10.45
C GLY A 41 -7.59 -1.84 -10.11
N GLY A 42 -8.56 -2.64 -10.57
CA GLY A 42 -8.63 -4.07 -10.26
C GLY A 42 -7.39 -4.84 -10.72
N GLU A 43 -7.00 -4.68 -11.99
CA GLU A 43 -5.85 -5.42 -12.55
C GLU A 43 -4.52 -5.01 -11.90
N ALA A 44 -4.30 -3.71 -11.68
CA ALA A 44 -3.12 -3.20 -10.98
C ALA A 44 -3.07 -3.67 -9.53
N LEU A 45 -4.22 -3.73 -8.84
CA LEU A 45 -4.34 -4.22 -7.48
C LEU A 45 -4.06 -5.73 -7.41
N ASP A 46 -4.59 -6.50 -8.35
CA ASP A 46 -4.32 -7.94 -8.46
C ASP A 46 -2.84 -8.23 -8.75
N ALA A 47 -2.20 -7.44 -9.63
CA ALA A 47 -0.78 -7.56 -9.91
C ALA A 47 0.09 -7.23 -8.68
N ALA A 48 -0.25 -6.14 -7.98
CA ALA A 48 0.41 -5.75 -6.74
C ALA A 48 0.23 -6.82 -5.64
N ARG A 49 -1.00 -7.36 -5.52
CA ARG A 49 -1.32 -8.44 -4.58
C ARG A 49 -0.47 -9.68 -4.85
N ARG A 50 -0.41 -10.16 -6.09
CA ARG A 50 0.42 -11.33 -6.46
C ARG A 50 1.88 -11.14 -6.11
N THR A 51 2.42 -9.94 -6.37
CA THR A 51 3.82 -9.60 -6.06
C THR A 51 4.09 -9.67 -4.56
N LEU A 52 3.18 -9.16 -3.75
CA LEU A 52 3.30 -9.14 -2.29
C LEU A 52 3.03 -10.51 -1.66
N GLU A 53 2.10 -11.30 -2.22
CA GLU A 53 1.89 -12.70 -1.83
C GLU A 53 3.14 -13.55 -2.11
N ALA A 54 3.81 -13.34 -3.26
CA ALA A 54 5.08 -13.98 -3.57
C ALA A 54 6.22 -13.59 -2.61
N ALA A 55 6.14 -12.40 -2.02
CA ALA A 55 7.03 -11.95 -0.95
C ALA A 55 6.65 -12.50 0.45
N GLY A 56 5.63 -13.37 0.53
CA GLY A 56 5.16 -14.00 1.75
C GLY A 56 4.07 -13.23 2.50
N CYS A 57 3.65 -12.06 2.02
CA CYS A 57 2.59 -11.29 2.67
C CYS A 57 1.23 -12.00 2.52
N THR A 58 0.34 -11.78 3.49
CA THR A 58 -1.03 -12.29 3.40
C THR A 58 -2.01 -11.13 3.37
N PHE A 59 -3.17 -11.34 2.74
CA PHE A 59 -4.17 -10.29 2.56
C PHE A 59 -5.44 -10.62 3.33
N ARG A 60 -6.04 -9.59 3.92
CA ARG A 60 -7.37 -9.68 4.55
C ARG A 60 -8.24 -8.56 4.02
N ASP A 61 -9.45 -8.91 3.63
CA ASP A 61 -10.46 -7.92 3.35
C ASP A 61 -10.87 -7.23 4.66
N VAL A 62 -10.82 -5.90 4.65
CA VAL A 62 -11.22 -5.09 5.80
C VAL A 62 -12.26 -4.07 5.37
N SER A 63 -13.19 -3.76 6.26
CA SER A 63 -14.05 -2.59 6.14
C SER A 63 -13.42 -1.48 6.99
N LEU A 64 -13.23 -0.30 6.41
CA LEU A 64 -12.70 0.82 7.17
C LEU A 64 -13.86 1.54 7.89
N PRO A 65 -13.71 1.91 9.17
CA PRO A 65 -14.81 2.47 9.97
C PRO A 65 -15.32 3.83 9.47
N HIS A 66 -14.57 4.51 8.58
CA HIS A 66 -14.93 5.81 8.03
C HIS A 66 -15.41 5.75 6.57
N SER A 67 -15.66 4.55 6.01
CA SER A 67 -16.25 4.41 4.67
C SER A 67 -17.78 4.60 4.66
N ALA A 68 -18.41 4.85 5.81
CA ALA A 68 -19.82 5.24 5.87
C ALA A 68 -19.98 6.57 5.12
N MET A 69 -20.30 6.49 3.83
CA MET A 69 -20.80 7.60 3.05
C MET A 69 -22.01 8.18 3.79
N ALA A 70 -21.95 9.47 4.11
CA ALA A 70 -23.13 10.28 4.31
C ALA A 70 -23.95 10.35 3.02
#